data_AF-A0A422QSD6-F1
#
_entry.id   AF-A0A422QSD6-F1
#
_cell.length_a   1.000
_cell.length_b   1.000
_cell.length_c   1.000
_cell.angle_alpha   90.00
_cell.angle_beta   90.00
_cell.angle_gamma   90.00
#
_symmetry.space_group_name_H-M   'P 1'
#
loop_
_entity.id
_entity.type
_entity.pdbx_description
1 polymer ?
#
loop_
_entity_poly.entity_id
_entity_poly.type
_entity_poly.pdbx_seq_one_letter_code
_entity_poly.pdbx_strand_id
1 'polypeptide(L)'
;MKDKPTITRARIREMLRSRSIDRVAADLDMDPEEVERIASLTSGVMLRCNVTGRQWRATGWRGAYRQVCMLGLTDWDWWPAGGGVA
;
A
#
# COMPACT_ATOMS: atom_id res chain seq x y z
N MET A 1 -15.14 -31.04 -4.68
CA MET A 1 -14.72 -29.63 -4.77
C MET A 1 -13.92 -29.31 -3.52
N LYS A 2 -12.63 -28.96 -3.64
CA LYS A 2 -11.88 -28.47 -2.47
C LYS A 2 -12.26 -26.99 -2.30
N ASP A 3 -12.86 -26.65 -1.16
CA ASP A 3 -13.02 -25.25 -0.75
C ASP A 3 -11.68 -24.55 -0.88
N LYS A 4 -11.58 -23.56 -1.80
CA LYS A 4 -10.44 -22.66 -1.80
C LYS A 4 -10.52 -21.92 -0.46
N PRO A 5 -9.52 -22.05 0.44
CA PRO A 5 -9.55 -21.31 1.68
C PRO A 5 -9.69 -19.83 1.33
N THR A 6 -10.71 -19.16 1.89
CA THR A 6 -10.92 -17.73 1.66
C THR A 6 -9.70 -16.99 2.20
N ILE A 7 -8.78 -16.66 1.30
CA ILE A 7 -7.56 -15.95 1.65
C ILE A 7 -7.97 -14.57 2.16
N THR A 8 -7.72 -14.32 3.44
CA THR A 8 -8.02 -13.03 4.05
C THR A 8 -6.90 -12.03 3.73
N ARG A 9 -7.27 -10.75 3.60
CA ARG A 9 -6.30 -9.66 3.37
C ARG A 9 -5.20 -9.61 4.44
N ALA A 10 -5.55 -9.98 5.68
CA ALA A 10 -4.60 -10.06 6.80
C ALA A 10 -3.54 -11.16 6.56
N ARG A 11 -3.94 -12.29 5.97
CA ARG A 11 -3.01 -13.40 5.67
C ARG A 11 -2.02 -13.03 4.57
N ILE A 12 -2.50 -12.39 3.49
CA ILE A 12 -1.63 -11.89 2.41
C ILE A 12 -0.56 -10.95 2.98
N ARG A 13 -0.94 -10.04 3.90
CA ARG A 13 0.01 -9.15 4.57
C ARG A 13 1.03 -9.87 5.42
N GLU A 14 0.60 -10.85 6.20
CA GLU A 14 1.53 -11.63 7.03
C GLU A 14 2.58 -12.32 6.15
N MET A 15 2.17 -12.85 5.00
CA MET A 15 3.10 -13.44 4.04
C MET A 15 4.06 -12.40 3.45
N LEU A 16 3.56 -11.21 3.09
CA LEU A 16 4.37 -10.11 2.55
C LEU A 16 5.38 -9.52 3.56
N ARG A 17 5.29 -9.81 4.86
CA ARG A 17 6.32 -9.41 5.84
C ARG A 17 7.66 -10.11 5.65
N SER A 18 7.64 -11.30 5.04
CA SER A 18 8.82 -12.17 4.93
C SER A 18 9.10 -12.61 3.48
N ARG A 19 8.25 -12.24 2.53
CA ARG A 19 8.29 -12.69 1.14
C ARG A 19 7.94 -11.54 0.19
N SER A 20 8.49 -11.57 -1.02
CA SER A 20 8.14 -10.62 -2.08
C SER A 20 6.73 -10.86 -2.63
N ILE A 21 6.18 -9.85 -3.31
CA ILE A 21 4.86 -9.92 -3.98
C ILE A 21 4.81 -11.12 -4.94
N ASP A 22 5.83 -11.32 -5.77
CA ASP A 22 5.87 -12.42 -6.73
C ASP A 22 5.81 -13.80 -6.07
N ARG A 23 6.48 -13.97 -4.92
CA ARG A 23 6.44 -15.23 -4.17
C ARG A 23 5.08 -15.46 -3.53
N VAL A 24 4.46 -14.42 -2.98
CA VAL A 24 3.12 -14.51 -2.41
C VAL A 24 2.07 -14.77 -3.50
N ALA A 25 2.22 -14.15 -4.67
CA ALA A 25 1.39 -14.37 -5.84
C ALA A 25 1.47 -15.84 -6.31
N ALA A 26 2.69 -16.38 -6.43
CA ALA A 26 2.90 -17.79 -6.77
C ALA A 26 2.33 -18.76 -5.71
N ASP A 27 2.54 -18.47 -4.42
CA ASP A 27 2.03 -19.30 -3.31
C ASP A 27 0.50 -19.34 -3.26
N LEU A 28 -0.15 -18.26 -3.69
CA LEU A 28 -1.60 -18.10 -3.63
C LEU A 28 -2.31 -18.34 -4.96
N ASP A 29 -1.55 -18.63 -6.03
CA ASP A 29 -2.06 -18.73 -7.41
C ASP A 29 -2.89 -17.47 -7.78
N MET A 30 -2.31 -16.31 -7.50
CA MET A 30 -2.91 -14.98 -7.70
C MET A 30 -2.06 -14.13 -8.64
N ASP A 31 -2.67 -13.15 -9.28
CA ASP A 31 -1.95 -12.13 -10.03
C ASP A 31 -1.13 -11.23 -9.07
N PRO A 32 0.17 -10.98 -9.35
CA PRO A 32 0.99 -10.06 -8.55
C PRO A 32 0.37 -8.67 -8.37
N GLU A 33 -0.29 -8.11 -9.39
CA GLU A 33 -0.98 -6.83 -9.32
C GLU A 33 -2.18 -6.88 -8.37
N GLU A 34 -2.85 -8.04 -8.27
CA GLU A 34 -3.95 -8.23 -7.32
C GLU A 34 -3.45 -8.32 -5.88
N VAL A 35 -2.31 -9.01 -5.66
CA VAL A 35 -1.62 -9.04 -4.36
C VAL A 35 -1.17 -7.64 -3.94
N GLU A 36 -0.58 -6.89 -4.88
CA GLU A 36 -0.17 -5.49 -4.66
C GLU A 36 -1.38 -4.59 -4.36
N ARG A 37 -2.48 -4.77 -5.08
CA ARG A 37 -3.75 -4.07 -4.82
C ARG A 37 -4.27 -4.38 -3.42
N ILE A 38 -4.23 -5.62 -2.96
CA ILE A 38 -4.66 -6.00 -1.60
C ILE A 38 -3.73 -5.44 -0.52
N ALA A 39 -2.43 -5.38 -0.80
CA ALA A 39 -1.44 -4.78 0.09
C ALA A 39 -1.61 -3.26 0.22
N SER A 40 -1.86 -2.57 -0.90
CA SER A 40 -2.07 -1.12 -1.00
C SER A 40 -3.45 -0.68 -0.50
N LEU A 41 -4.47 -1.53 -0.66
CA LEU A 41 -5.57 -1.82 0.26
C LEU A 41 -5.84 -0.89 1.45
N THR A 42 -4.85 -0.85 2.34
CA THR A 42 -5.03 -0.48 3.76
C THR A 42 -3.74 -0.06 4.43
N SER A 43 -2.60 -0.09 3.74
CA SER A 43 -1.42 0.66 4.17
C SER A 43 -1.78 2.13 3.99
N GLY A 44 -1.72 2.91 5.07
CA GLY A 44 -1.86 4.36 4.92
C GLY A 44 -0.85 4.88 3.90
N VAL A 45 -1.00 6.08 3.41
CA VAL A 45 -0.01 6.71 2.53
C VAL A 45 0.56 7.90 3.29
N MET A 46 1.88 7.95 3.40
CA MET A 46 2.59 9.15 3.82
C MET A 46 2.73 10.07 2.62
N LEU A 47 2.45 11.36 2.83
CA LEU A 47 2.60 12.43 1.86
C LEU A 47 3.52 13.47 2.47
N ARG A 48 4.55 13.92 1.74
CA ARG A 48 5.46 14.99 2.14
C ARG A 48 5.42 16.12 1.12
N CYS A 49 5.29 17.35 1.58
CA CYS A 49 5.52 18.53 0.74
C CYS A 49 7.03 18.83 0.72
N ASN A 50 7.64 18.88 -0.46
CA ASN A 50 9.09 19.08 -0.58
C ASN A 50 9.51 20.54 -0.36
N VAL A 51 8.60 21.49 -0.57
CA VAL A 51 8.84 22.92 -0.29
C VAL A 51 8.90 23.21 1.20
N THR A 52 8.01 22.59 2.00
CA THR A 52 7.85 22.91 3.43
C THR A 52 8.34 21.82 4.38
N GLY A 53 8.64 20.63 3.85
CA GLY A 53 8.96 19.44 4.64
C GLY A 53 7.79 18.83 5.43
N ARG A 54 6.60 19.44 5.41
CA ARG A 54 5.43 18.96 6.16
C ARG A 54 4.97 17.59 5.65
N GLN A 55 4.55 16.74 6.59
CA GLN A 55 4.10 15.38 6.30
C GLN A 55 2.66 15.15 6.77
N TRP A 56 1.92 14.36 6.01
CA TRP A 56 0.55 13.93 6.31
C TRP A 56 0.42 12.43 6.12
N ARG A 57 -0.46 11.82 6.90
CA ARG A 57 -0.86 10.42 6.73
C ARG A 57 -2.29 10.36 6.22
N ALA A 58 -2.50 9.68 5.11
CA ALA A 58 -3.81 9.44 4.52
C ALA A 58 -4.19 7.96 4.60
N THR A 59 -5.49 7.67 4.65
CA THR A 59 -6.02 6.31 4.49
C THR A 59 -6.07 5.94 3.01
N GLY A 60 -4.92 5.45 2.51
CA GLY A 60 -4.75 5.00 1.13
C GLY A 60 -4.48 6.12 0.12
N TRP A 61 -4.20 5.71 -1.12
CA TRP A 61 -3.75 6.59 -2.20
C TRP A 61 -4.75 7.65 -2.61
N ARG A 62 -6.04 7.30 -2.69
CA ARG A 62 -7.11 8.26 -3.02
C ARG A 62 -7.22 9.37 -1.97
N GLY A 63 -7.05 9.01 -0.68
CA GLY A 63 -7.03 9.98 0.41
C GLY A 63 -5.84 10.93 0.28
N ALA A 64 -4.64 10.39 -0.03
CA ALA A 64 -3.44 11.19 -0.24
C ALA A 64 -3.59 12.15 -1.42
N TYR A 65 -4.12 11.68 -2.55
CA TYR A 65 -4.36 12.53 -3.72
C TYR A 65 -5.35 13.67 -3.41
N ARG A 66 -6.46 13.36 -2.71
CA ARG A 66 -7.39 14.41 -2.27
C ARG A 66 -6.68 15.45 -1.40
N GLN A 67 -5.75 15.02 -0.55
CA GLN A 67 -4.97 15.92 0.30
C GLN A 67 -4.03 16.82 -0.50
N VAL A 68 -3.35 16.28 -1.53
CA VAL A 68 -2.56 17.07 -2.50
C VAL A 68 -3.41 18.18 -3.10
N CYS A 69 -4.61 17.83 -3.61
CA CYS A 69 -5.52 18.80 -4.22
C CYS A 69 -6.02 19.86 -3.24
N MET A 70 -6.43 19.46 -2.03
CA MET A 70 -6.97 20.41 -1.03
C MET A 70 -5.89 21.35 -0.47
N LEU A 71 -4.65 20.88 -0.36
CA LEU A 71 -3.53 21.67 0.12
C LEU A 71 -2.83 22.47 -0.99
N GLY A 72 -3.19 22.25 -2.26
CA GLY A 72 -2.57 22.88 -3.41
C GLY A 72 -1.07 22.57 -3.53
N LEU A 73 -0.65 21.34 -3.18
CA LEU A 73 0.76 20.97 -3.26
C LEU A 73 1.18 20.90 -4.73
N THR A 74 2.31 21.52 -5.06
CA THR A 74 2.90 21.54 -6.41
C THR A 74 4.16 20.70 -6.53
N ASP A 75 4.81 20.40 -5.40
CA ASP A 75 5.97 19.52 -5.29
C ASP A 75 5.83 18.65 -4.03
N TRP A 76 5.70 17.34 -4.23
CA TRP A 76 5.41 16.37 -3.18
C TRP A 76 5.98 14.98 -3.47
N ASP A 77 6.29 14.26 -2.40
CA ASP A 77 6.58 12.83 -2.42
C ASP A 77 5.51 12.06 -1.65
N TRP A 78 5.29 10.80 -2.00
CA TRP A 78 4.42 9.91 -1.25
C TRP A 78 4.97 8.48 -1.16
N TRP A 79 4.61 7.77 -0.11
CA TRP A 79 5.03 6.37 0.08
C TRP A 79 4.06 5.62 0.99
N PRO A 80 4.04 4.27 0.96
CA PRO A 80 3.23 3.50 1.90
C PRO A 80 3.64 3.76 3.37
N ALA A 81 2.68 4.15 4.20
CA ALA A 81 2.78 4.24 5.66
C ALA A 81 2.86 2.81 6.26
N GLY A 82 4.04 2.22 6.16
CA GLY A 82 4.33 0.84 6.56
C GLY A 82 5.62 0.29 5.95
N GLY A 83 6.12 0.90 4.87
CA GLY A 83 7.47 0.67 4.37
C GLY A 83 8.41 1.68 5.01
N GLY A 84 9.04 1.29 6.12
CA GLY A 84 10.22 2.00 6.59
C GLY A 84 11.26 1.94 5.48
N VAL A 85 11.70 3.11 5.01
CA VAL A 85 12.94 3.23 4.26
C VAL A 85 14.08 2.76 5.17
N ALA A 86 14.74 1.69 4.75
CA ALA A 86 16.10 1.37 5.12
C ALA A 86 16.95 1.53 3.86
#